data_AF-Q125V8-F1
#
_entry.id   AF-Q125V8-F1
#
_cell.length_a   1.000
_cell.length_b   1.000
_cell.length_c   1.000
_cell.angle_alpha   90.00
_cell.angle_beta   90.00
_cell.angle_gamma   90.00
#
_symmetry.space_group_name_H-M   'P 1'
#
loop_
_entity.id
_entity.type
_entity.pdbx_description
1 polymer ?
#
loop_
_entity_poly.entity_id
_entity_poly.type
_entity_poly.pdbx_seq_one_letter_code
_entity_poly.pdbx_strand_id
1 'polypeptide(L)'
;MATDIKILAKNEQIKRALSRVMSTLPAGGDGTPVMRSIGRVLLTGLQLRFRAQKAPDGTPWKPSQRVKREGGQTLRDTGMLRDSFSASATSSRAQVGTNSIKAAIHQFGGTIKHPGGTRYVIVDGMARFVSNSLVGPVSGVTKPHPIDMPARPMLGDSDADRLEILSVLETHFKGRWSQ
;
A
#
# COMPACT_ATOMS: atom_id res chain seq x y z
N MET A 1 -1.71 12.10 -1.73
CA MET A 1 -2.83 11.78 -2.64
C MET A 1 -3.47 10.50 -2.14
N ALA A 2 -4.66 10.60 -1.53
CA ALA A 2 -5.41 9.44 -1.04
C ALA A 2 -6.02 8.70 -2.24
N THR A 3 -5.91 7.37 -2.26
CA THR A 3 -6.49 6.56 -3.34
C THR A 3 -7.96 6.35 -3.00
N ASP A 4 -8.78 7.26 -3.53
CA ASP A 4 -10.23 7.25 -3.36
C ASP A 4 -10.86 5.94 -3.86
N ILE A 5 -12.04 5.64 -3.33
CA ILE A 5 -13.01 4.55 -3.64
C ILE A 5 -13.34 4.36 -5.12
N LYS A 6 -12.75 5.16 -6.00
CA LYS A 6 -12.80 4.96 -7.45
C LYS A 6 -12.49 3.51 -7.86
N ILE A 7 -11.77 2.74 -7.04
CA ILE A 7 -11.49 1.33 -7.32
C ILE A 7 -12.70 0.42 -7.02
N LEU A 8 -13.37 0.57 -5.87
CA LEU A 8 -14.62 -0.18 -5.55
C LEU A 8 -15.79 0.19 -6.46
N ALA A 9 -15.83 1.44 -6.93
CA ALA A 9 -16.80 1.92 -7.90
C ALA A 9 -16.64 1.31 -9.31
N LYS A 10 -15.75 0.33 -9.52
CA LYS A 10 -15.77 -0.48 -10.75
C LYS A 10 -16.58 -1.76 -10.61
N ASN A 11 -16.83 -2.24 -9.39
CA ASN A 11 -17.57 -3.48 -9.18
C ASN A 11 -19.07 -3.21 -9.02
N GLU A 12 -19.86 -3.66 -10.00
CA GLU A 12 -21.32 -3.47 -10.03
C GLU A 12 -22.05 -4.18 -8.88
N GLN A 13 -21.54 -5.32 -8.40
CA GLN A 13 -22.16 -6.03 -7.28
C GLN A 13 -22.01 -5.25 -5.98
N ILE A 14 -20.81 -4.72 -5.71
CA ILE A 14 -20.55 -3.90 -4.52
C ILE A 14 -21.37 -2.61 -4.57
N LYS A 15 -21.47 -1.95 -5.74
CA LYS A 15 -22.34 -0.77 -5.90
C LYS A 15 -23.78 -1.09 -5.54
N ARG A 16 -24.36 -2.14 -6.12
CA ARG A 16 -25.75 -2.52 -5.87
C ARG A 16 -26.00 -2.86 -4.41
N ALA A 17 -25.10 -3.65 -3.80
CA ALA A 17 -25.20 -4.01 -2.39
C ALA A 17 -25.10 -2.78 -1.49
N LEU A 18 -24.17 -1.87 -1.79
CA LEU A 18 -24.01 -0.63 -1.06
C LEU A 18 -25.22 0.28 -1.20
N SER A 19 -25.74 0.47 -2.41
CA SER A 19 -26.96 1.25 -2.66
C SER A 19 -28.14 0.69 -1.88
N ARG A 20 -28.27 -0.64 -1.82
CA ARG A 20 -29.31 -1.29 -1.01
C ARG A 20 -29.15 -0.96 0.47
N VAL A 21 -27.95 -1.09 1.04
CA VAL A 21 -27.69 -0.69 2.44
C VAL A 21 -28.02 0.79 2.66
N MET A 22 -27.55 1.67 1.77
CA MET A 22 -27.77 3.11 1.90
C MET A 22 -29.25 3.49 1.81
N SER A 23 -30.04 2.79 0.97
CA SER A 23 -31.48 3.03 0.86
C SER A 23 -32.27 2.65 2.11
N THR A 24 -31.70 1.84 3.01
CA THR A 24 -32.35 1.53 4.30
C THR A 24 -32.18 2.63 5.33
N LEU A 25 -31.25 3.56 5.12
CA LEU A 25 -31.01 4.67 6.01
C LEU A 25 -32.12 5.72 5.86
N PRO A 26 -32.55 6.38 6.96
CA PRO A 26 -33.50 7.49 6.87
C PRO A 26 -32.88 8.65 6.08
N ALA A 27 -33.70 9.60 5.63
CA ALA A 27 -33.20 10.82 4.99
C ALA A 27 -32.19 11.53 5.93
N GLY A 28 -30.96 11.73 5.44
CA GLY A 28 -29.86 12.28 6.26
C GLY A 28 -29.16 11.27 7.18
N GLY A 29 -29.44 9.97 7.04
CA GLY A 29 -28.83 8.92 7.85
C GLY A 29 -27.31 8.81 7.65
N ASP A 30 -26.62 8.41 8.73
CA ASP A 30 -25.16 8.32 8.74
C ASP A 30 -24.67 6.97 8.18
N GLY A 31 -24.13 6.98 6.96
CA GLY A 31 -23.47 5.82 6.35
C GLY A 31 -22.02 5.58 6.82
N THR A 32 -21.50 6.40 7.75
CA THR A 32 -20.13 6.28 8.26
C THR A 32 -19.83 4.90 8.86
N PRO A 33 -20.74 4.23 9.61
CA PRO A 33 -20.46 2.90 10.17
C PRO A 33 -20.15 1.84 9.11
N VAL A 34 -20.92 1.78 8.03
CA VAL A 34 -20.69 0.83 6.94
C VAL A 34 -19.44 1.21 6.13
N MET A 35 -19.23 2.51 5.86
CA MET A 35 -18.02 2.99 5.19
C MET A 35 -16.75 2.70 6.00
N ARG A 36 -16.80 2.88 7.31
CA ARG A 36 -15.69 2.53 8.22
C ARG A 36 -15.39 1.04 8.17
N SER A 37 -16.41 0.20 8.08
CA SER A 37 -16.24 -1.25 7.95
C SER A 37 -15.57 -1.62 6.62
N ILE A 38 -16.00 -1.03 5.51
CA ILE A 38 -15.36 -1.19 4.19
C ILE A 38 -13.90 -0.74 4.22
N GLY A 39 -13.61 0.43 4.82
CA GLY A 39 -12.25 0.95 4.93
C GLY A 39 -11.32 0.01 5.73
N ARG A 40 -11.85 -0.65 6.77
CA ARG A 40 -11.11 -1.67 7.54
C ARG A 40 -10.79 -2.91 6.72
N VAL A 41 -11.75 -3.40 5.92
CA VAL A 41 -11.52 -4.54 5.01
C VAL A 41 -10.39 -4.21 4.04
N LEU A 42 -10.46 -3.05 3.37
CA LEU A 42 -9.42 -2.61 2.44
C LEU A 42 -8.04 -2.47 3.10
N LEU A 43 -7.98 -1.89 4.29
CA LEU A 43 -6.73 -1.75 5.03
C LEU A 43 -6.15 -3.12 5.42
N THR A 44 -7.00 -4.04 5.86
CA THR A 44 -6.61 -5.41 6.22
C THR A 44 -6.11 -6.16 4.99
N GLY A 45 -6.83 -6.10 3.87
CA GLY A 45 -6.39 -6.67 2.60
C GLY A 45 -5.03 -6.12 2.15
N LEU A 46 -4.80 -4.80 2.28
CA LEU A 46 -3.50 -4.19 2.01
C LEU A 46 -2.41 -4.76 2.93
N GLN A 47 -2.65 -4.87 4.23
CA GLN A 47 -1.68 -5.44 5.16
C GLN A 47 -1.37 -6.91 4.86
N LEU A 48 -2.37 -7.69 4.45
CA LEU A 48 -2.21 -9.08 4.02
C LEU A 48 -1.36 -9.20 2.75
N ARG A 49 -1.48 -8.26 1.80
CA ARG A 49 -0.62 -8.18 0.61
C ARG A 49 0.85 -8.03 0.96
N PHE A 50 1.20 -7.23 1.96
CA PHE A 50 2.58 -7.15 2.46
C PHE A 50 3.09 -8.48 2.99
N ARG A 51 2.24 -9.23 3.70
CA ARG A 51 2.59 -10.57 4.21
C ARG A 51 2.74 -11.57 3.07
N ALA A 52 1.85 -11.54 2.09
CA ALA A 52 1.84 -12.45 0.94
C ALA A 52 2.85 -12.09 -0.16
N GLN A 53 3.39 -10.86 -0.14
CA GLN A 53 4.25 -10.29 -1.19
C GLN A 53 3.60 -10.28 -2.57
N LYS A 54 2.30 -9.95 -2.63
CA LYS A 54 1.48 -9.96 -3.85
C LYS A 54 0.72 -8.65 -4.02
N ALA A 55 0.55 -8.23 -5.26
CA ALA A 55 -0.29 -7.12 -5.65
C ALA A 55 -1.79 -7.49 -5.54
N PRO A 56 -2.72 -6.52 -5.63
CA PRO A 56 -4.16 -6.77 -5.55
C PRO A 56 -4.71 -7.75 -6.58
N ASP A 57 -4.08 -7.85 -7.74
CA ASP A 57 -4.38 -8.80 -8.81
C ASP A 57 -3.81 -10.21 -8.56
N GLY A 58 -3.09 -10.42 -7.45
CA GLY A 58 -2.42 -11.67 -7.09
C GLY A 58 -0.99 -11.80 -7.63
N THR A 59 -0.51 -10.86 -8.44
CA THR A 59 0.84 -10.91 -9.03
C THR A 59 1.91 -10.75 -7.94
N PRO A 60 2.89 -11.67 -7.82
CA PRO A 60 3.98 -11.53 -6.87
C PRO A 60 4.83 -10.27 -7.12
N TRP A 61 5.19 -9.55 -6.07
CA TRP A 61 6.07 -8.39 -6.20
C TRP A 61 7.49 -8.81 -6.58
N LYS A 62 8.13 -8.02 -7.46
CA LYS A 62 9.54 -8.23 -7.79
C LYS A 62 10.41 -8.13 -6.53
N PRO A 63 11.24 -9.14 -6.21
CA PRO A 63 12.10 -9.13 -5.03
C PRO A 63 12.98 -7.88 -4.95
N SER A 64 13.16 -7.32 -3.75
CA SER A 64 14.10 -6.21 -3.55
C SER A 64 15.55 -6.70 -3.60
N GLN A 65 16.51 -5.80 -3.86
CA GLN A 65 17.93 -6.16 -3.83
C GLN A 65 18.36 -6.64 -2.44
N ARG A 66 17.79 -6.10 -1.36
CA ARG A 66 18.00 -6.60 0.01
C ARG A 66 17.56 -8.06 0.11
N VAL A 67 16.36 -8.40 -0.36
CA VAL A 67 15.86 -9.78 -0.33
C VAL A 67 16.73 -10.72 -1.15
N LYS A 68 17.29 -10.26 -2.27
CA LYS A 68 18.22 -11.08 -3.07
C LYS A 68 19.56 -11.35 -2.36
N ARG A 69 20.05 -10.42 -1.53
CA ARG A 69 21.35 -10.55 -0.84
C ARG A 69 21.24 -11.21 0.53
N GLU A 70 20.21 -10.86 1.28
CA GLU A 70 20.07 -11.16 2.72
C GLU A 70 18.81 -11.99 3.02
N GLY A 71 17.91 -12.15 2.05
CA GLY A 71 16.61 -12.79 2.26
C GLY A 71 15.55 -11.90 2.92
N GLY A 72 14.50 -12.53 3.44
CA GLY A 72 13.37 -11.86 4.07
C GLY A 72 12.26 -11.45 3.10
N GLN A 73 11.48 -10.42 3.47
CA GLN A 73 10.26 -10.02 2.75
C GLN A 73 10.41 -8.70 1.99
N THR A 74 9.93 -8.67 0.75
CA THR A 74 9.92 -7.45 -0.07
C THR A 74 8.93 -6.43 0.51
N LEU A 75 9.31 -5.14 0.50
CA LEU A 75 8.56 -4.03 1.11
C LEU A 75 8.34 -4.13 2.63
N ARG A 76 8.98 -5.09 3.30
CA ARG A 76 8.99 -5.19 4.76
C ARG A 76 10.43 -5.27 5.24
N ASP A 77 10.87 -4.19 5.86
CA ASP A 77 12.11 -4.15 6.63
C ASP A 77 11.74 -4.12 8.11
N THR A 78 11.46 -2.92 8.63
CA THR A 78 10.91 -2.70 9.97
C THR A 78 9.39 -2.85 10.06
N GLY A 79 8.69 -2.89 8.91
CA GLY A 79 7.22 -2.87 8.85
C GLY A 79 6.59 -1.47 8.82
N MET A 80 7.37 -0.41 9.06
CA MET A 80 6.87 0.98 9.10
C MET A 80 6.10 1.39 7.83
N LEU A 81 6.50 0.92 6.65
CA LEU A 81 5.79 1.24 5.41
C LEU A 81 4.37 0.67 5.41
N ARG A 82 4.19 -0.59 5.81
CA ARG A 82 2.87 -1.22 5.95
C ARG A 82 2.03 -0.47 6.99
N ASP A 83 2.65 -0.10 8.10
CA ASP A 83 1.96 0.53 9.23
C ASP A 83 1.66 2.02 8.99
N SER A 84 2.29 2.62 7.97
CA SER A 84 2.02 4.01 7.57
C SER A 84 0.70 4.20 6.81
N PHE A 85 -0.01 3.11 6.50
CA PHE A 85 -1.32 3.19 5.85
C PHE A 85 -2.44 3.31 6.88
N SER A 86 -3.41 4.17 6.60
CA SER A 86 -4.60 4.36 7.41
C SER A 86 -5.85 4.35 6.54
N ALA A 87 -6.98 3.98 7.17
CA ALA A 87 -8.30 4.07 6.58
C ALA A 87 -9.04 5.27 7.18
N SER A 88 -9.74 6.03 6.33
CA SER A 88 -10.66 7.08 6.73
C SER A 88 -12.04 6.84 6.11
N ALA A 89 -13.10 7.32 6.77
CA ALA A 89 -14.45 7.15 6.27
C ALA A 89 -15.31 8.39 6.54
N THR A 90 -16.17 8.73 5.58
CA THR A 90 -17.28 9.68 5.68
C THR A 90 -18.60 8.93 5.47
N SER A 91 -19.72 9.63 5.55
CA SER A 91 -21.06 9.03 5.36
C SER A 91 -21.25 8.31 4.02
N SER A 92 -20.53 8.75 2.99
CA SER A 92 -20.64 8.21 1.62
C SER A 92 -19.35 7.60 1.08
N ARG A 93 -18.24 7.68 1.83
CA ARG A 93 -16.90 7.32 1.32
C ARG A 93 -16.02 6.59 2.33
N ALA A 94 -15.34 5.52 1.93
CA ALA A 94 -14.24 4.84 2.64
C ALA A 94 -12.89 4.91 1.89
N GLN A 95 -11.88 5.63 2.39
CA GLN A 95 -10.57 5.79 1.74
C GLN A 95 -9.48 5.01 2.48
N VAL A 96 -8.47 4.54 1.75
CA VAL A 96 -7.22 4.00 2.32
C VAL A 96 -6.04 4.70 1.65
N GLY A 97 -5.06 5.12 2.45
CA GLY A 97 -3.90 5.83 1.92
C GLY A 97 -2.78 6.03 2.93
N THR A 98 -1.73 6.69 2.48
CA THR A 98 -0.56 7.07 3.30
C THR A 98 0.03 8.38 2.78
N ASN A 99 0.75 9.10 3.64
CA ASN A 99 1.57 10.26 3.28
C ASN A 99 3.02 9.88 2.94
N SER A 100 3.37 8.59 2.99
CA SER A 100 4.73 8.11 2.72
C SER A 100 5.13 8.25 1.25
N ILE A 101 6.17 9.04 0.98
CA ILE A 101 6.78 9.16 -0.36
C ILE A 101 7.29 7.79 -0.85
N LYS A 102 7.79 6.95 0.06
CA LYS A 102 8.23 5.58 -0.26
C LYS A 102 7.08 4.72 -0.80
N ALA A 103 5.86 4.92 -0.31
CA ALA A 103 4.70 4.22 -0.85
C ALA A 103 4.42 4.63 -2.29
N ALA A 104 4.56 5.90 -2.65
CA ALA A 104 4.31 6.38 -4.01
C ALA A 104 5.25 5.74 -5.04
N ILE A 105 6.57 5.75 -4.78
CA ILE A 105 7.54 5.15 -5.72
C ILE A 105 7.36 3.64 -5.83
N HIS A 106 6.89 2.96 -4.78
CA HIS A 106 6.60 1.54 -4.85
C HIS A 106 5.24 1.23 -5.49
N GLN A 107 4.23 2.08 -5.32
CA GLN A 107 2.93 1.90 -5.96
C GLN A 107 3.03 2.00 -7.48
N PHE A 108 3.71 3.03 -7.98
CA PHE A 108 3.75 3.35 -9.42
C PHE A 108 5.02 2.84 -10.11
N GLY A 109 6.08 2.57 -9.34
CA GLY A 109 7.42 2.45 -9.91
C GLY A 109 7.96 3.81 -10.35
N GLY A 110 9.17 3.81 -10.89
CA GLY A 110 9.78 4.99 -11.49
C GLY A 110 11.29 5.06 -11.27
N THR A 111 11.90 6.09 -11.85
CA THR A 111 13.35 6.30 -11.79
C THR A 111 13.67 7.41 -10.79
N ILE A 112 14.46 7.07 -9.77
CA ILE A 112 15.00 8.03 -8.80
C ILE A 112 16.33 8.54 -9.34
N LYS A 113 16.49 9.85 -9.48
CA LYS A 113 17.78 10.46 -9.86
C LYS A 113 18.63 10.65 -8.61
N HIS A 114 19.64 9.80 -8.43
CA HIS A 114 20.59 9.93 -7.33
C HIS A 114 21.67 10.95 -7.71
N PRO A 115 21.91 12.01 -6.92
CA PRO A 115 22.88 13.07 -7.26
C PRO A 115 24.34 12.61 -7.19
N GLY A 116 24.61 11.43 -6.61
CA GLY A 116 25.96 10.94 -6.38
C GLY A 116 26.56 11.52 -5.10
N GLY A 117 27.90 11.52 -5.00
CA GLY A 117 28.64 12.10 -3.87
C GLY A 117 28.76 11.20 -2.65
N THR A 118 28.32 9.93 -2.73
CA THR A 118 28.53 8.94 -1.67
C THR A 118 29.96 8.43 -1.75
N ARG A 119 30.71 8.59 -0.66
CA ARG A 119 32.08 8.08 -0.56
C ARG A 119 32.10 6.55 -0.44
N TYR A 120 33.10 5.92 -1.03
CA TYR A 120 33.35 4.48 -0.87
C TYR A 120 34.83 4.17 -0.77
N VAL A 121 35.13 3.03 -0.15
CA VAL A 121 36.44 2.38 -0.13
C VAL A 121 36.31 1.03 -0.80
N ILE A 122 37.35 0.59 -1.52
CA ILE A 122 37.41 -0.76 -2.08
C ILE A 122 38.03 -1.67 -1.02
N VAL A 123 37.28 -2.68 -0.60
CA VAL A 123 37.72 -3.74 0.32
C VAL A 123 37.46 -5.06 -0.38
N ASP A 124 38.47 -5.90 -0.51
CA ASP A 124 38.39 -7.20 -1.20
C ASP A 124 37.82 -7.11 -2.63
N GLY A 125 38.19 -6.04 -3.35
CA GLY A 125 37.70 -5.79 -4.72
C GLY A 125 36.25 -5.29 -4.79
N MET A 126 35.55 -5.12 -3.65
CA MET A 126 34.17 -4.61 -3.61
C MET A 126 34.10 -3.21 -3.02
N ALA A 127 33.25 -2.36 -3.61
CA ALA A 127 32.98 -1.03 -3.08
C ALA A 127 32.12 -1.12 -1.80
N ARG A 128 32.67 -0.65 -0.69
CA ARG A 128 31.96 -0.45 0.58
C ARG A 128 31.73 1.04 0.80
N PHE A 129 30.45 1.43 0.87
CA PHE A 129 30.08 2.82 1.13
C PHE A 129 30.45 3.23 2.56
N VAL A 130 31.00 4.43 2.70
CA VAL A 130 31.44 5.01 3.98
C VAL A 130 30.76 6.35 4.22
N SER A 131 30.74 6.79 5.48
CA SER A 131 30.19 8.09 5.86
C SER A 131 30.91 9.22 5.13
N ASN A 132 30.16 10.25 4.72
CA ASN A 132 30.74 11.46 4.14
C ASN A 132 31.59 12.25 5.13
N SER A 133 31.41 12.01 6.44
CA SER A 133 32.20 12.61 7.52
C SER A 133 33.47 11.82 7.86
N LEU A 134 33.73 10.68 7.20
CA LEU A 134 34.96 9.91 7.42
C LEU A 134 36.18 10.78 7.08
N VAL A 135 37.08 10.94 8.05
CA VAL A 135 38.39 11.55 7.87
C VAL A 135 39.39 10.41 7.64
N GLY A 136 39.79 10.21 6.38
CA GLY A 136 40.66 9.11 5.98
C GLY A 136 40.65 8.88 4.47
N PRO A 137 41.48 7.94 3.97
CA PRO A 137 41.55 7.65 2.55
C PRO A 137 40.23 7.07 2.04
N VAL A 138 39.80 7.53 0.87
CA VAL A 138 38.65 7.00 0.14
C VAL A 138 39.08 6.56 -1.25
N SER A 139 38.49 5.49 -1.77
CA SER A 139 38.76 5.03 -3.12
C SER A 139 38.01 5.86 -4.18
N GLY A 140 36.92 6.53 -3.80
CA GLY A 140 36.23 7.48 -4.67
C GLY A 140 34.88 7.95 -4.15
N VAL A 141 34.16 8.65 -5.04
CA VAL A 141 32.77 9.10 -4.85
C VAL A 141 31.88 8.60 -5.97
N THR A 142 30.63 8.30 -5.67
CA THR A 142 29.64 7.91 -6.68
C THR A 142 29.31 9.10 -7.61
N LYS A 143 29.18 8.83 -8.91
CA LYS A 143 28.67 9.81 -9.88
C LYS A 143 27.14 9.89 -9.81
N PRO A 144 26.51 10.98 -10.29
CA PRO A 144 25.07 11.01 -10.47
C PRO A 144 24.60 9.84 -11.35
N HIS A 145 23.54 9.16 -10.95
CA HIS A 145 23.00 8.01 -11.69
C HIS A 145 21.51 7.78 -11.41
N PRO A 146 20.77 7.20 -12.37
CA PRO A 146 19.40 6.78 -12.15
C PRO A 146 19.33 5.48 -11.33
N ILE A 147 18.29 5.35 -10.52
CA ILE A 147 17.91 4.12 -9.82
C ILE A 147 16.49 3.76 -10.26
N ASP A 148 16.37 2.69 -11.04
CA ASP A 148 15.07 2.22 -11.51
C ASP A 148 14.38 1.37 -10.44
N MET A 149 13.22 1.85 -9.98
CA MET A 149 12.39 1.16 -9.00
C MET A 149 11.21 0.49 -9.72
N PRO A 150 11.10 -0.86 -9.66
CA PRO A 150 9.93 -1.52 -10.22
C PRO A 150 8.69 -1.22 -9.38
N ALA A 151 7.53 -1.13 -10.06
CA ALA A 151 6.23 -1.06 -9.41
C ALA A 151 5.96 -2.34 -8.61
N ARG A 152 5.40 -2.15 -7.43
CA ARG A 152 4.93 -3.14 -6.47
C ARG A 152 3.60 -2.63 -5.89
N PRO A 153 2.52 -2.67 -6.70
CA PRO A 153 1.25 -2.09 -6.31
C PRO A 153 0.72 -2.77 -5.04
N MET A 154 0.34 -1.96 -4.05
CA MET A 154 -0.28 -2.42 -2.81
C MET A 154 -1.69 -1.88 -2.60
N LEU A 155 -1.99 -0.71 -3.19
CA LEU A 155 -3.30 -0.09 -3.15
C LEU A 155 -4.18 -0.65 -4.26
N GLY A 156 -5.40 -1.02 -3.89
CA GLY A 156 -6.39 -1.64 -4.76
C GLY A 156 -7.25 -2.63 -3.98
N ASP A 157 -8.29 -3.15 -4.62
CA ASP A 157 -9.11 -4.24 -4.10
C ASP A 157 -8.73 -5.56 -4.79
N SER A 158 -8.73 -6.64 -4.02
CA SER A 158 -8.56 -8.00 -4.53
C SER A 158 -9.93 -8.67 -4.61
N ASP A 159 -10.01 -9.84 -5.24
CA ASP A 159 -11.24 -10.63 -5.21
C ASP A 159 -11.62 -11.03 -3.77
N ALA A 160 -10.65 -11.31 -2.91
CA ALA A 160 -10.91 -11.59 -1.50
C ALA A 160 -11.49 -10.37 -0.77
N ASP A 161 -10.92 -9.18 -0.99
CA ASP A 161 -11.42 -7.94 -0.40
C ASP A 161 -12.87 -7.67 -0.85
N ARG A 162 -13.19 -7.92 -2.13
CA ARG A 162 -14.53 -7.74 -2.69
C ARG A 162 -15.56 -8.65 -2.02
N LEU A 163 -15.21 -9.92 -1.82
CA LEU A 163 -16.07 -10.89 -1.14
C LEU A 163 -16.32 -10.49 0.32
N GLU A 164 -15.27 -10.05 1.02
CA GLU A 164 -15.38 -9.60 2.40
C GLU A 164 -16.23 -8.32 2.51
N ILE A 165 -16.07 -7.37 1.59
CA ILE A 165 -16.92 -6.17 1.51
C ILE A 165 -18.39 -6.56 1.30
N LEU A 166 -18.68 -7.50 0.41
CA LEU A 166 -20.05 -7.96 0.19
C LEU A 166 -20.64 -8.59 1.46
N SER A 167 -19.87 -9.40 2.18
CA SER A 167 -20.28 -9.98 3.46
C SER A 167 -20.56 -8.91 4.53
N VAL A 168 -19.70 -7.90 4.63
CA VAL A 168 -19.90 -6.74 5.52
C VAL A 168 -21.20 -6.00 5.15
N LEU A 169 -21.43 -5.73 3.87
CA LEU A 169 -22.65 -5.05 3.42
C LEU A 169 -23.91 -5.85 3.73
N GLU A 170 -23.89 -7.16 3.51
CA GLU A 170 -25.01 -8.05 3.84
C GLU A 170 -25.28 -8.08 5.36
N THR A 171 -24.22 -8.10 6.17
CA THR A 171 -24.33 -8.05 7.63
C THR A 171 -24.98 -6.75 8.10
N HIS A 172 -24.55 -5.61 7.56
CA HIS A 172 -25.17 -4.30 7.85
C HIS A 172 -26.64 -4.25 7.41
N PHE A 173 -26.97 -4.86 6.28
CA PHE A 173 -28.36 -4.95 5.82
C PHE A 173 -29.21 -5.78 6.78
N LYS A 174 -28.81 -7.03 7.10
CA LYS A 174 -29.57 -7.94 7.96
C LYS A 174 -29.70 -7.45 9.40
N GLY A 175 -28.63 -6.89 9.96
CA GLY A 175 -28.62 -6.40 11.35
C GLY A 175 -29.65 -5.31 11.63
N ARG A 176 -30.12 -4.59 10.60
CA ARG A 176 -31.16 -3.57 10.71
C ARG A 176 -32.58 -4.14 10.77
N TRP A 177 -32.81 -5.35 10.26
CA TRP A 177 -34.13 -6.01 10.23
C TRP A 177 -34.31 -7.09 11.30
N SER A 178 -33.30 -7.28 12.15
CA SER A 178 -33.30 -8.27 13.23
C SER A 178 -33.51 -7.62 14.61
N GLN A 179 -33.96 -6.37 14.66
CA GLN A 179 -34.40 -5.64 15.85
C GLN A 179 -35.88 -5.25 15.70
#